data_AF-A0A8C3Y1B0-F1
#
_entry.id   AF-A0A8C3Y1B0-F1
#
_cell.length_a   1.000
_cell.length_b   1.000
_cell.length_c   1.000
_cell.angle_alpha   90.00
_cell.angle_beta   90.00
_cell.angle_gamma   90.00
#
_symmetry.space_group_name_H-M   'P 1'
#
loop_
_entity.id
_entity.type
_entity.pdbx_description
1 polymer ?
#
loop_
_entity_poly.entity_id
_entity_poly.type
_entity_poly.pdbx_seq_one_letter_code
_entity_poly.pdbx_strand_id
1 'polypeptide(L)'
;MASDGRYILNGDWAIAWPGPYEAAGTLLTYSRAPDGTESLEAPGPTHEDLHALLQEPNPGIEYQFWLPRGHPQLGRGDTSPLRQPQPRGAGSPPPPEPPEPPEPPCRPPKGRSQRIRHFCQSDFVFHGRILARRVVGQETRYEVEVTARYRQRFPLVAREYLWVPSTCGCPELLEGREYLLMARRHVNHEHTLNRILLQDGGYARPWTPREARLVREAARHCPHPRPP
;
A
#
# COMPACT_ATOMS: atom_id res chain seq x y z
N MET A 1 -3.31 -26.08 10.17
CA MET A 1 -3.29 -27.51 10.44
C MET A 1 -4.66 -27.99 10.06
N ALA A 2 -4.78 -28.63 8.89
CA ALA A 2 -5.82 -29.63 8.76
C ALA A 2 -5.54 -30.69 9.85
N SER A 3 -6.59 -31.24 10.44
CA SER A 3 -6.55 -32.10 11.63
C SER A 3 -5.80 -33.43 11.46
N ASP A 4 -5.12 -33.63 10.33
CA ASP A 4 -4.36 -34.82 9.94
C ASP A 4 -2.83 -34.61 9.92
N GLY A 5 -2.34 -33.41 10.25
CA GLY A 5 -0.90 -33.11 10.28
C GLY A 5 -0.25 -32.99 8.90
N ARG A 6 -1.03 -32.90 7.82
CA ARG A 6 -0.50 -32.71 6.47
C ARG A 6 -0.07 -31.27 6.22
N TYR A 7 1.16 -31.12 5.77
CA TYR A 7 1.70 -29.84 5.31
C TYR A 7 1.29 -29.61 3.84
N ILE A 8 0.81 -28.41 3.54
CA ILE A 8 0.43 -28.00 2.18
C ILE A 8 1.66 -27.49 1.43
N LEU A 9 2.50 -26.72 2.12
CA LEU A 9 3.71 -26.10 1.61
C LEU A 9 4.83 -26.32 2.61
N ASN A 10 6.05 -26.44 2.09
CA ASN A 10 7.28 -26.53 2.86
C ASN A 10 7.27 -27.62 3.95
N GLY A 11 6.53 -28.71 3.72
CA GLY A 11 6.46 -29.87 4.61
C GLY A 11 7.72 -30.73 4.52
N ASP A 12 8.01 -31.47 5.59
CA ASP A 12 9.12 -32.44 5.63
C ASP A 12 10.48 -31.88 5.19
N TRP A 13 10.74 -30.60 5.48
CA TRP A 13 11.96 -29.86 5.08
C TRP A 13 12.14 -29.70 3.56
N ALA A 14 11.13 -30.00 2.75
CA ALA A 14 11.16 -29.86 1.31
C ALA A 14 10.64 -28.48 0.90
N ILE A 15 11.41 -27.72 0.12
CA ILE A 15 10.98 -26.42 -0.42
C ILE A 15 9.90 -26.63 -1.49
N ALA A 16 8.73 -25.99 -1.32
CA ALA A 16 7.67 -25.99 -2.31
C ALA A 16 8.01 -25.07 -3.50
N TRP A 17 7.61 -25.47 -4.71
CA TRP A 17 7.77 -24.64 -5.91
C TRP A 17 6.65 -23.59 -6.03
N PRO A 18 6.92 -22.36 -6.48
CA PRO A 18 5.88 -21.38 -6.78
C PRO A 18 4.84 -21.95 -7.76
N GLY A 19 3.55 -21.76 -7.46
CA GLY A 19 2.47 -22.30 -8.28
C GLY A 19 1.15 -22.49 -7.53
N PRO A 20 0.16 -23.11 -8.19
CA PRO A 20 -1.14 -23.39 -7.61
C PRO A 20 -1.14 -24.65 -6.73
N TYR A 21 -1.82 -24.59 -5.58
CA TYR A 21 -1.98 -25.69 -4.62
C TYR A 21 -3.44 -25.81 -4.17
N GLU A 22 -4.02 -26.99 -4.23
CA GLU A 22 -5.36 -27.23 -3.71
C GLU A 22 -5.31 -27.44 -2.19
N ALA A 23 -5.96 -26.55 -1.45
CA ALA A 23 -6.05 -26.64 0.01
C ALA A 23 -7.20 -25.78 0.55
N ALA A 24 -7.71 -26.14 1.72
CA ALA A 24 -8.85 -25.47 2.35
C ALA A 24 -10.08 -25.25 1.47
N GLY A 25 -10.28 -26.14 0.49
CA GLY A 25 -11.37 -26.07 -0.48
C GLY A 25 -11.26 -24.93 -1.50
N THR A 26 -10.06 -24.36 -1.68
CA THR A 26 -9.79 -23.35 -2.71
C THR A 26 -8.44 -23.60 -3.39
N LEU A 27 -8.20 -22.95 -4.53
CA LEU A 27 -6.92 -23.02 -5.23
C LEU A 27 -6.01 -21.91 -4.71
N LEU A 28 -5.11 -22.25 -3.81
CA LEU A 28 -4.11 -21.33 -3.28
C LEU A 28 -3.04 -21.04 -4.33
N THR A 29 -2.61 -19.79 -4.42
CA THR A 29 -1.44 -19.41 -5.22
C THR A 29 -0.28 -19.14 -4.28
N TYR A 30 0.74 -19.99 -4.34
CA TYR A 30 1.99 -19.81 -3.61
C TYR A 30 3.03 -19.13 -4.51
N SER A 31 3.67 -18.09 -4.00
CA SER A 31 4.79 -17.46 -4.68
C SER A 31 5.96 -17.23 -3.73
N ARG A 32 7.17 -17.27 -4.29
CA ARG A 32 8.42 -17.01 -3.57
C ARG A 32 9.25 -16.05 -4.39
N ALA A 33 9.59 -14.91 -3.80
CA ALA A 33 10.47 -13.93 -4.40
C ALA A 33 11.95 -14.32 -4.21
N PRO A 34 12.87 -13.79 -5.04
CA PRO A 34 14.31 -14.09 -4.94
C PRO A 34 14.95 -13.66 -3.61
N ASP A 35 14.33 -12.71 -2.90
CA ASP A 35 14.74 -12.24 -1.58
C ASP A 35 14.30 -13.16 -0.43
N GLY A 36 13.62 -14.27 -0.75
CA GLY A 36 13.10 -15.23 0.22
C GLY A 36 11.69 -14.92 0.72
N THR A 37 11.07 -13.81 0.29
CA THR A 37 9.70 -13.47 0.69
C THR A 37 8.72 -14.48 0.09
N GLU A 38 7.91 -15.10 0.95
CA GLU A 38 6.88 -16.06 0.56
C GLU A 38 5.49 -15.42 0.68
N SER A 39 4.63 -15.64 -0.30
CA SER A 39 3.24 -15.19 -0.25
C SER A 39 2.26 -16.28 -0.64
N LEU A 40 1.08 -16.23 -0.03
CA LEU A 40 -0.01 -17.18 -0.24
C LEU A 40 -1.30 -16.41 -0.47
N GLU A 41 -1.93 -16.60 -1.62
CA GLU A 41 -3.21 -15.97 -1.96
C GLU A 41 -4.31 -17.02 -2.12
N ALA A 42 -5.47 -16.75 -1.51
CA ALA A 42 -6.63 -17.63 -1.53
C ALA A 42 -7.86 -16.86 -2.06
N PRO A 43 -8.39 -17.20 -3.25
CA PRO A 43 -9.58 -16.51 -3.79
C PRO A 43 -10.85 -16.81 -2.97
N GLY A 44 -10.84 -17.88 -2.16
CA GLY A 44 -11.87 -18.21 -1.18
C GLY A 44 -13.06 -19.01 -1.75
N PRO A 45 -14.10 -19.26 -0.92
CA PRO A 45 -14.05 -19.29 0.54
C PRO A 45 -13.19 -20.45 1.04
N THR A 46 -12.49 -20.26 2.16
CA THR A 46 -11.75 -21.33 2.83
C THR A 46 -12.68 -22.09 3.78
N HIS A 47 -12.70 -23.42 3.70
CA HIS A 47 -13.55 -24.27 4.55
C HIS A 47 -12.88 -24.76 5.84
N GLU A 48 -11.57 -24.53 5.97
CA GLU A 48 -10.75 -24.90 7.12
C GLU A 48 -9.71 -23.81 7.41
N ASP A 49 -9.18 -23.81 8.63
CA ASP A 49 -8.20 -22.82 9.08
C ASP A 49 -6.80 -23.15 8.55
N LEU A 50 -6.25 -22.22 7.76
CA LEU A 50 -4.86 -22.26 7.34
C LEU A 50 -3.96 -21.78 8.49
N HIS A 51 -2.90 -22.53 8.78
CA HIS A 51 -1.93 -22.17 9.80
C HIS A 51 -0.55 -22.06 9.18
N ALA A 52 0.12 -20.94 9.44
CA ALA A 52 1.50 -20.73 9.02
C ALA A 52 2.45 -21.08 10.18
N LEU A 53 3.47 -21.87 9.88
CA LEU A 53 4.54 -22.22 10.80
C LEU A 53 5.82 -21.55 10.30
N LEU A 54 6.57 -20.95 11.20
CA LEU A 54 7.82 -20.28 10.88
C LEU A 54 8.96 -20.89 11.69
N GLN A 55 10.08 -21.18 11.03
CA GLN A 55 11.28 -21.71 11.68
C GLN A 55 12.21 -20.60 12.20
N GLU A 56 12.15 -19.41 11.61
CA GLU A 56 12.93 -18.23 11.99
C GLU A 56 12.21 -17.38 13.04
N PRO A 57 12.92 -16.45 13.73
CA PRO A 57 12.29 -15.50 14.64
C PRO A 57 11.21 -14.70 13.91
N ASN A 58 9.96 -14.83 14.36
CA ASN A 58 8.76 -14.33 13.69
C ASN A 58 8.86 -12.83 13.30
N PRO A 59 9.17 -12.49 12.03
CA PRO A 59 9.22 -11.11 11.58
C PRO A 59 7.81 -10.51 11.43
N GLY A 60 6.77 -11.34 11.66
CA GLY A 60 5.38 -11.00 11.44
C GLY A 60 4.87 -11.64 10.14
N ILE A 61 3.55 -11.80 10.08
CA ILE A 61 2.85 -12.21 8.86
C ILE A 61 1.94 -11.05 8.47
N GLU A 62 2.09 -10.56 7.24
CA GLU A 62 1.14 -9.63 6.65
C GLU A 62 0.02 -10.41 5.97
N TYR A 63 -1.23 -10.08 6.31
CA TYR A 63 -2.39 -10.73 5.70
C TYR A 63 -3.46 -9.69 5.35
N GLN A 64 -4.18 -9.96 4.26
CA GLN A 64 -5.34 -9.20 3.81
C GLN A 64 -6.45 -10.20 3.47
N PHE A 65 -7.70 -9.84 3.77
CA PHE A 65 -8.84 -10.71 3.54
C PHE A 65 -10.08 -9.89 3.16
N TRP A 66 -10.99 -10.52 2.43
CA TRP A 66 -12.29 -9.95 2.07
C TRP A 66 -13.36 -10.49 3.02
N LEU A 67 -14.20 -9.62 3.58
CA LEU A 67 -15.36 -10.03 4.38
C LEU A 67 -16.64 -10.03 3.52
N PRO A 68 -17.58 -10.97 3.75
CA PRO A 68 -18.88 -10.94 3.09
C PRO A 68 -19.63 -9.63 3.37
N ARG A 69 -20.31 -9.10 2.34
CA ARG A 69 -21.14 -7.90 2.46
C ARG A 69 -22.37 -8.22 3.32
N GLY A 70 -22.42 -7.68 4.53
CA GLY A 70 -23.54 -7.90 5.46
C GLY A 70 -23.14 -8.02 6.94
N HIS A 71 -21.85 -8.15 7.25
CA HIS A 71 -21.37 -8.07 8.62
C HIS A 71 -21.28 -6.61 9.07
N PRO A 72 -22.02 -6.18 10.12
CA PRO A 72 -21.78 -4.89 10.75
C PRO A 72 -20.33 -4.84 11.21
N GLN A 73 -19.60 -3.78 10.86
CA GLN A 73 -18.30 -3.51 11.45
C GLN A 73 -18.50 -3.29 12.95
N LEU A 74 -18.24 -4.33 13.75
CA LEU A 74 -18.18 -4.16 15.20
C LEU A 74 -17.15 -3.08 15.48
N GLY A 75 -17.58 -2.09 16.27
CA GLY A 75 -16.88 -0.84 16.45
C GLY A 75 -15.43 -0.98 16.88
N ARG A 76 -14.68 0.08 16.56
CA ARG A 76 -13.46 0.56 17.22
C ARG A 76 -13.25 -0.06 18.62
N GLY A 77 -12.50 -1.15 18.64
CA GLY A 77 -12.00 -1.85 19.81
C GLY A 77 -10.91 -2.79 19.33
N ASP A 78 -9.76 -2.79 20.02
CA ASP A 78 -8.50 -3.44 19.64
C ASP A 78 -8.51 -4.99 19.58
N THR A 79 -9.64 -5.62 19.27
CA THR A 79 -9.75 -7.09 19.22
C THR A 79 -10.64 -7.54 18.07
N SER A 80 -10.03 -7.72 16.89
CA SER A 80 -10.62 -8.59 15.88
C SER A 80 -10.68 -10.02 16.45
N PRO A 81 -11.82 -10.73 16.37
CA PRO A 81 -11.98 -12.08 16.93
C PRO A 81 -11.08 -13.14 16.27
N LEU A 82 -10.38 -12.79 15.19
CA LEU A 82 -9.37 -13.64 14.53
C LEU A 82 -7.93 -13.38 15.02
N ARG A 83 -7.71 -12.39 15.89
CA ARG A 83 -6.41 -12.18 16.53
C ARG A 83 -6.29 -13.14 17.70
N GLN A 84 -5.89 -14.39 17.43
CA GLN A 84 -5.42 -15.24 18.52
C GLN A 84 -4.29 -14.50 19.26
N PRO A 85 -4.37 -14.38 20.60
CA PRO A 85 -3.23 -13.91 21.37
C PRO A 85 -2.09 -14.90 21.15
N GLN A 86 -1.02 -14.47 20.47
CA GLN A 86 0.21 -15.24 20.47
C GLN A 86 0.63 -15.46 21.93
N PRO A 87 0.93 -16.71 22.35
CA PRO A 87 1.53 -16.94 23.65
C PRO A 87 2.79 -16.09 23.74
N ARG A 88 2.82 -15.15 24.70
CA ARG A 88 4.03 -14.41 25.03
C ARG A 88 5.03 -15.41 25.58
N GLY A 89 5.81 -16.04 24.70
CA GLY A 89 7.07 -16.64 25.08
C GLY A 89 7.91 -15.55 25.72
N ALA A 90 8.42 -15.82 26.92
CA ALA A 90 9.35 -14.95 27.63
C ALA A 90 10.62 -14.79 26.78
N GLY A 91 10.60 -13.84 25.85
CA GLY A 91 11.74 -13.41 25.07
C GLY A 91 12.45 -12.29 25.82
N SER A 92 13.74 -12.47 26.04
CA SER A 92 14.69 -11.45 26.46
C SER A 92 14.45 -10.13 25.72
N PRO A 93 14.76 -8.96 26.34
CA PRO A 93 14.63 -7.68 25.66
C PRO A 93 15.40 -7.71 24.33
N PRO A 94 14.82 -7.20 23.24
CA PRO A 94 15.52 -7.12 21.96
C PRO A 94 16.82 -6.32 22.18
N PRO A 95 17.93 -6.71 21.52
CA PRO A 95 19.13 -5.89 21.52
C PRO A 95 18.77 -4.47 21.04
N PRO A 96 19.42 -3.43 21.57
CA PRO A 96 19.19 -2.07 21.10
C PRO A 96 19.38 -2.03 19.59
N GLU A 97 18.33 -1.62 18.90
CA GLU A 97 18.33 -1.45 17.45
C GLU A 97 19.46 -0.47 17.08
N PRO A 98 20.32 -0.80 16.10
CA PRO A 98 21.35 0.11 15.65
C PRO A 98 20.70 1.45 15.28
N PRO A 99 21.33 2.61 15.59
CA PRO A 99 20.78 3.89 15.18
C PRO A 99 20.55 3.87 13.67
N GLU A 100 19.31 4.16 13.26
CA GLU A 100 18.97 4.29 11.85
C GLU A 100 19.97 5.25 11.19
N PRO A 101 20.53 4.88 10.01
CA PRO A 101 21.42 5.78 9.29
C PRO A 101 20.69 7.11 9.07
N PRO A 102 21.38 8.26 9.21
CA PRO A 102 20.75 9.56 9.08
C PRO A 102 20.03 9.65 7.74
N GLU A 103 18.73 9.97 7.81
CA GLU A 103 17.87 10.10 6.63
C GLU A 103 18.57 11.02 5.61
N PRO A 104 18.70 10.60 4.33
CA PRO A 104 19.29 11.45 3.32
C PRO A 104 18.49 12.75 3.24
N PRO A 105 19.14 13.93 3.20
CA PRO A 105 18.45 15.20 3.25
C PRO A 105 17.45 15.29 2.09
N CYS A 106 16.19 15.50 2.44
CA CYS A 106 15.13 15.65 1.45
C CYS A 106 15.42 16.80 0.51
N ARG A 107 15.32 16.53 -0.80
CA ARG A 107 15.31 17.61 -1.79
C ARG A 107 13.95 18.32 -1.67
N PRO A 108 13.89 19.62 -1.32
CA PRO A 108 12.62 20.33 -1.27
C PRO A 108 11.96 20.28 -2.65
N PRO A 109 10.64 20.05 -2.75
CA PRO A 109 9.98 19.97 -4.04
C PRO A 109 10.16 21.28 -4.79
N LYS A 110 10.56 21.22 -6.06
CA LYS A 110 10.77 22.41 -6.89
C LYS A 110 9.44 23.12 -7.13
N GLY A 111 9.15 24.09 -6.26
CA GLY A 111 8.50 25.36 -6.58
C GLY A 111 6.99 25.34 -6.87
N ARG A 112 6.26 26.10 -6.04
CA ARG A 112 4.93 26.69 -6.29
C ARG A 112 4.77 27.29 -7.71
N SER A 113 5.87 27.66 -8.37
CA SER A 113 5.95 28.20 -9.73
C SER A 113 5.73 27.17 -10.85
N GLN A 114 5.82 25.86 -10.59
CA GLN A 114 5.62 24.82 -11.62
C GLN A 114 4.25 24.14 -11.57
N ARG A 115 3.26 24.71 -10.86
CA ARG A 115 1.92 24.09 -10.68
C ARG A 115 1.28 23.66 -12.00
N ILE A 116 1.28 24.54 -13.00
CA ILE A 116 0.66 24.24 -14.30
C ILE A 116 1.34 23.03 -14.95
N ARG A 117 2.67 22.99 -14.94
CA ARG A 117 3.44 21.86 -15.47
C ARG A 117 3.09 20.56 -14.75
N HIS A 118 3.13 20.53 -13.42
CA HIS A 118 2.78 19.34 -12.64
C HIS A 118 1.33 18.91 -12.91
N PHE A 119 0.39 19.85 -13.00
CA PHE A 119 -1.01 19.54 -13.30
C PHE A 119 -1.15 18.90 -14.68
N CYS A 120 -0.51 19.46 -15.72
CA CYS A 120 -0.64 18.94 -17.08
C CYS A 120 0.05 17.58 -17.27
N GLN A 121 1.16 17.34 -16.57
CA GLN A 121 1.95 16.10 -16.66
C GLN A 121 1.39 14.96 -15.80
N SER A 122 0.52 15.27 -14.84
CA SER A 122 -0.10 14.29 -13.95
C SER A 122 -1.33 13.64 -14.57
N ASP A 123 -1.54 12.38 -14.22
CA ASP A 123 -2.74 11.62 -14.62
C ASP A 123 -3.86 11.78 -13.59
N PHE A 124 -3.47 12.03 -12.33
CA PHE A 124 -4.34 12.23 -11.19
C PHE A 124 -4.00 13.56 -10.53
N VAL A 125 -5.00 14.42 -10.37
CA VAL A 125 -4.91 15.61 -9.50
C VAL A 125 -6.13 15.61 -8.60
N PHE A 126 -5.91 15.45 -7.30
CA PHE A 126 -7.00 15.28 -6.35
C PHE A 126 -6.67 15.93 -5.00
N HIS A 127 -7.73 16.30 -4.29
CA HIS A 127 -7.69 16.58 -2.87
C HIS A 127 -7.89 15.26 -2.14
N GLY A 128 -6.98 14.91 -1.24
CA GLY A 128 -7.14 13.73 -0.40
C GLY A 128 -6.64 13.92 1.01
N ARG A 129 -7.20 13.14 1.92
CA ARG A 129 -6.84 13.07 3.33
C ARG A 129 -6.02 11.82 3.59
N ILE A 130 -4.86 11.98 4.21
CA ILE A 130 -3.98 10.85 4.55
C ILE A 130 -4.59 10.09 5.72
N LEU A 131 -4.82 8.80 5.54
CA LEU A 131 -5.37 7.91 6.57
C LEU A 131 -4.27 7.16 7.32
N ALA A 132 -3.28 6.66 6.59
CA ALA A 132 -2.18 5.88 7.15
C ALA A 132 -0.92 6.01 6.30
N ARG A 133 0.25 5.91 6.93
CA ARG A 133 1.57 5.78 6.28
C ARG A 133 2.18 4.42 6.60
N ARG A 134 2.73 3.74 5.60
CA ARG A 134 3.52 2.50 5.79
C ARG A 134 4.74 2.52 4.89
N VAL A 135 5.89 2.15 5.41
CA VAL A 135 7.08 1.87 4.60
C VAL A 135 6.97 0.42 4.11
N VAL A 136 7.13 0.22 2.80
CA VAL A 136 7.07 -1.08 2.13
C VAL A 136 8.32 -1.21 1.26
N GLY A 137 9.27 -2.02 1.69
CA GLY A 137 10.59 -2.11 1.06
C GLY A 137 11.30 -0.75 1.06
N GLN A 138 11.62 -0.22 -0.12
CA GLN A 138 12.27 1.08 -0.30
C GLN A 138 11.30 2.23 -0.63
N GLU A 139 10.00 1.98 -0.50
CA GLU A 139 8.96 2.94 -0.85
C GLU A 139 8.07 3.24 0.36
N THR A 140 7.40 4.39 0.33
CA THR A 140 6.36 4.72 1.29
C THR A 140 5.01 4.62 0.61
N ARG A 141 4.11 3.81 1.17
CA ARG A 141 2.71 3.70 0.78
C ARG A 141 1.83 4.49 1.74
N TYR A 142 1.04 5.40 1.20
CA TYR A 142 0.00 6.13 1.92
C TYR A 142 -1.36 5.59 1.54
N GLU A 143 -2.21 5.39 2.54
CA GLU A 143 -3.64 5.22 2.31
C GLU A 143 -4.30 6.58 2.30
N VAL A 144 -5.05 6.89 1.24
CA VAL A 144 -5.61 8.23 1.02
C VAL A 144 -7.10 8.14 0.73
N GLU A 145 -7.89 8.93 1.45
CA GLU A 145 -9.29 9.17 1.13
C GLU A 145 -9.40 10.31 0.12
N VAL A 146 -10.05 10.06 -1.02
CA VAL A 146 -10.19 11.03 -2.12
C VAL A 146 -11.45 11.88 -1.90
N THR A 147 -11.24 13.14 -1.51
CA THR A 147 -12.32 14.10 -1.20
C THR A 147 -12.80 14.86 -2.44
N ALA A 148 -11.87 15.24 -3.34
CA ALA A 148 -12.25 15.92 -4.59
C ALA A 148 -11.29 15.60 -5.74
N ARG A 149 -11.80 15.58 -6.97
CA ARG A 149 -11.05 15.24 -8.18
C ARG A 149 -10.97 16.46 -9.09
N TYR A 150 -9.76 16.90 -9.44
CA TYR A 150 -9.52 18.04 -10.35
C TYR A 150 -9.02 17.59 -11.73
N ARG A 151 -8.35 16.44 -11.81
CA ARG A 151 -7.95 15.77 -13.05
C ARG A 151 -7.94 14.26 -12.82
N GLN A 152 -8.60 13.52 -13.70
CA GLN A 152 -8.63 12.06 -13.66
C GLN A 152 -8.58 11.52 -15.10
N ARG A 153 -7.40 11.07 -15.54
CA ARG A 153 -7.27 10.35 -16.82
C ARG A 153 -7.65 8.89 -16.70
N PHE A 154 -7.55 8.35 -15.49
CA PHE A 154 -7.99 7.01 -15.11
C PHE A 154 -8.91 7.12 -13.88
N PRO A 155 -9.77 6.12 -13.63
CA PRO A 155 -10.68 6.15 -12.48
C PRO A 155 -9.95 6.33 -11.14
N LEU A 156 -10.55 7.14 -10.27
CA LEU A 156 -10.15 7.29 -8.86
C LEU A 156 -11.32 6.91 -7.95
N VAL A 157 -11.15 5.87 -7.14
CA VAL A 157 -12.12 5.46 -6.12
C VAL A 157 -12.00 6.32 -4.85
N ALA A 158 -12.87 6.09 -3.87
CA ALA A 158 -12.92 6.89 -2.65
C ALA A 158 -11.71 6.66 -1.70
N ARG A 159 -11.12 5.46 -1.73
CA ARG A 159 -9.93 5.11 -0.95
C ARG A 159 -8.89 4.50 -1.89
N GLU A 160 -7.72 5.12 -1.95
CA GLU A 160 -6.65 4.77 -2.88
C GLU A 160 -5.32 4.57 -2.14
N TYR A 161 -4.40 3.85 -2.78
CA TYR A 161 -3.02 3.73 -2.32
C TYR A 161 -2.08 4.61 -3.14
N LEU A 162 -1.45 5.57 -2.49
CA LEU A 162 -0.47 6.48 -3.06
C LEU A 162 0.94 6.00 -2.70
N TRP A 163 1.78 5.80 -3.71
CA TRP A 163 3.17 5.36 -3.53
C TRP A 163 4.14 6.52 -3.71
N VAL A 164 5.15 6.59 -2.85
CA VAL A 164 6.28 7.51 -2.93
C VAL A 164 7.56 6.66 -3.02
N PRO A 165 8.43 6.87 -4.03
CA PRO A 165 9.61 6.04 -4.27
C PRO A 165 10.78 6.40 -3.31
N SER A 166 10.46 6.59 -2.03
CA SER A 166 11.43 6.91 -0.99
C SER A 166 10.89 6.57 0.39
N THR A 167 11.81 6.38 1.34
CA THR A 167 11.50 6.20 2.77
C THR A 167 11.77 7.46 3.60
N CYS A 168 12.40 8.49 3.01
CA CYS A 168 12.87 9.71 3.68
C CYS A 168 11.76 10.66 4.19
N GLY A 169 10.50 10.23 4.19
CA GLY A 169 9.38 11.03 4.70
C GLY A 169 9.00 12.24 3.85
N CYS A 170 9.55 12.37 2.63
CA CYS A 170 9.31 13.51 1.75
C CYS A 170 8.53 13.15 0.48
N PRO A 171 7.47 13.92 0.13
CA PRO A 171 6.95 15.08 0.86
C PRO A 171 6.30 14.70 2.21
N GLU A 172 6.35 15.61 3.18
CA GLU A 172 5.82 15.38 4.53
C GLU A 172 4.28 15.32 4.50
N LEU A 173 3.78 14.09 4.36
CA LEU A 173 2.37 13.74 4.34
C LEU A 173 1.99 13.15 5.70
N LEU A 174 1.32 13.96 6.51
CA LEU A 174 0.93 13.61 7.87
C LEU A 174 -0.47 13.00 7.89
N GLU A 175 -0.63 11.96 8.69
CA GLU A 175 -1.92 11.30 8.93
C GLU A 175 -2.96 12.30 9.46
N GLY A 176 -4.21 12.14 9.03
CA GLY A 176 -5.32 13.02 9.36
C GLY A 176 -5.31 14.37 8.63
N ARG A 177 -4.21 14.73 7.94
CA ARG A 177 -4.13 16.00 7.21
C ARG A 177 -4.56 15.86 5.75
N GLU A 178 -5.00 16.99 5.21
CA GLU A 178 -5.52 17.13 3.87
C GLU A 178 -4.49 17.77 2.93
N TYR A 179 -4.35 17.17 1.75
CA TYR A 179 -3.36 17.58 0.76
C TYR A 179 -3.96 17.63 -0.64
N LEU A 180 -3.42 18.55 -1.43
CA LEU A 180 -3.54 18.56 -2.87
C LEU A 180 -2.37 17.77 -3.47
N LEU A 181 -2.70 16.69 -4.17
CA LEU A 181 -1.76 15.71 -4.68
C LEU A 181 -1.84 15.67 -6.21
N MET A 182 -0.69 15.72 -6.88
CA MET A 182 -0.57 15.50 -8.31
C MET A 182 0.35 14.30 -8.56
N ALA A 183 -0.25 13.23 -9.06
CA ALA A 183 0.40 11.92 -9.19
C ALA A 183 0.23 11.36 -10.61
N ARG A 184 1.08 10.39 -10.95
CA ARG A 184 1.08 9.72 -12.25
C ARG A 184 0.69 8.26 -12.09
N ARG A 185 0.15 7.69 -13.16
CA ARG A 185 -0.04 6.24 -13.24
C ARG A 185 1.32 5.61 -13.51
N HIS A 186 1.74 4.68 -12.65
CA HIS A 186 2.91 3.86 -12.88
C HIS A 186 2.47 2.46 -13.25
N VAL A 187 2.81 2.06 -14.48
CA VAL A 187 2.60 0.71 -14.99
C VAL A 187 3.97 0.14 -15.30
N ASN A 188 4.29 -1.04 -14.77
CA ASN A 188 5.54 -1.72 -15.10
C ASN A 188 5.47 -2.28 -16.53
N HIS A 189 6.63 -2.68 -17.06
CA HIS A 189 6.73 -3.23 -18.42
C HIS A 189 5.85 -4.48 -18.62
N GLU A 190 5.69 -5.29 -17.58
CA GLU A 190 4.88 -6.52 -17.60
C GLU A 190 3.39 -6.27 -17.37
N HIS A 191 2.98 -5.01 -17.17
CA HIS A 191 1.61 -4.59 -16.89
C HIS A 191 0.94 -5.23 -15.66
N THR A 192 1.71 -5.88 -14.78
CA THR A 192 1.24 -6.48 -13.53
C THR A 192 1.10 -5.46 -12.40
N LEU A 193 1.84 -4.35 -12.48
CA LEU A 193 1.72 -3.23 -11.55
C LEU A 193 0.93 -2.12 -12.21
N ASN A 194 -0.10 -1.62 -11.51
CA ASN A 194 -0.85 -0.44 -11.91
C ASN A 194 -1.17 0.37 -10.66
N ARG A 195 -0.37 1.40 -10.38
CA ARG A 195 -0.44 2.13 -9.11
C ARG A 195 -0.36 3.64 -9.31
N ILE A 196 -0.82 4.37 -8.30
CA ILE A 196 -0.71 5.83 -8.23
C ILE A 196 0.63 6.17 -7.59
N LEU A 197 1.51 6.81 -8.35
CA LEU A 197 2.86 7.18 -7.93
C LEU A 197 2.99 8.70 -7.81
N LEU A 198 3.33 9.17 -6.62
CA LEU A 198 3.83 10.52 -6.41
C LEU A 198 5.34 10.52 -6.67
N GLN A 199 5.74 11.10 -7.79
CA GLN A 199 7.15 11.14 -8.21
C GLN A 199 8.02 11.98 -7.26
N ASP A 200 9.33 11.75 -7.30
CA ASP A 200 10.31 12.62 -6.65
C ASP A 200 10.19 14.05 -7.12
N GLY A 201 10.14 15.00 -6.18
CA GLY A 201 9.87 16.40 -6.48
C GLY A 201 8.46 16.65 -7.03
N GLY A 202 7.55 15.69 -6.89
CA GLY A 202 6.14 15.79 -7.25
C GLY A 202 5.39 16.84 -6.44
N TYR A 203 4.19 17.16 -6.89
CA TYR A 203 3.38 18.22 -6.27
C TYR A 203 2.50 17.63 -5.16
N ALA A 204 2.93 17.82 -3.92
CA ALA A 204 2.10 17.63 -2.74
C ALA A 204 2.15 18.90 -1.89
N ARG A 205 0.98 19.47 -1.60
CA ARG A 205 0.85 20.69 -0.78
C ARG A 205 -0.32 20.55 0.18
N PRO A 206 -0.25 21.13 1.40
CA PRO A 206 -1.40 21.21 2.27
C PRO A 206 -2.61 21.81 1.54
N TRP A 207 -3.77 21.19 1.70
CA TRP A 207 -4.98 21.64 1.03
C TRP A 207 -5.45 22.98 1.62
N THR A 208 -5.84 23.91 0.76
CA THR A 208 -6.50 25.16 1.14
C THR A 208 -7.52 25.54 0.06
N PRO A 209 -8.55 26.35 0.39
CA PRO A 209 -9.45 26.91 -0.61
C PRO A 209 -8.72 27.70 -1.71
N ARG A 210 -7.62 28.36 -1.35
CA ARG A 210 -6.74 29.07 -2.30
C ARG A 210 -6.08 28.10 -3.28
N GLU A 211 -5.54 26.99 -2.82
CA GLU A 211 -4.93 25.97 -3.69
C GLU A 211 -5.98 25.32 -4.60
N ALA A 212 -7.19 25.05 -4.12
CA ALA A 212 -8.28 24.54 -4.95
C ALA A 212 -8.61 25.47 -6.12
N ARG A 213 -8.66 26.80 -5.89
CA ARG A 213 -8.85 27.79 -6.97
C ARG A 213 -7.69 27.78 -7.97
N LEU A 214 -6.45 27.76 -7.49
CA LEU A 214 -5.26 27.78 -8.33
C LEU A 214 -5.11 26.53 -9.21
N VAL A 215 -5.58 25.38 -8.73
CA VAL A 215 -5.60 24.13 -9.49
C VAL A 215 -6.64 24.16 -10.60
N ARG A 216 -7.84 24.69 -10.33
CA ARG A 216 -8.87 24.87 -11.36
C ARG A 216 -8.42 25.85 -12.44
N GLU A 217 -7.69 26.89 -12.07
CA GLU A 217 -7.06 27.80 -13.01
C GLU A 217 -5.97 27.10 -13.84
N ALA A 218 -5.11 26.29 -13.20
CA ALA A 218 -4.10 25.50 -13.90
C ALA A 218 -4.71 24.55 -14.94
N ALA A 219 -5.89 23.98 -14.65
CA ALA A 219 -6.60 23.10 -15.59
C ALA A 219 -6.90 23.74 -16.94
N ARG A 220 -7.19 25.06 -16.95
CA ARG A 220 -7.50 25.82 -18.17
C ARG A 220 -6.29 25.98 -19.10
N HIS A 221 -5.08 25.82 -18.56
CA HIS A 221 -3.83 26.01 -19.29
C HIS A 221 -3.29 24.71 -19.89
N CYS A 222 -3.92 23.57 -19.61
CA CYS A 222 -3.47 22.29 -20.16
C CYS A 222 -4.16 21.97 -21.47
N PRO A 223 -3.43 21.43 -22.46
CA PRO A 223 -4.04 20.97 -23.69
C PRO A 223 -5.04 19.85 -23.36
N HIS A 224 -6.25 19.97 -23.91
CA HIS A 224 -7.23 18.89 -23.86
C HIS A 224 -6.69 17.72 -24.70
N PRO A 225 -6.84 16.46 -24.25
CA PRO A 225 -6.53 15.33 -25.10
C PRO A 225 -7.38 15.46 -26.37
N ARG A 226 -6.72 15.51 -27.54
CA ARG A 226 -7.45 15.42 -28.81
C ARG A 226 -8.09 14.03 -28.85
N PRO A 227 -9.39 13.92 -29.12
CA PRO A 227 -9.96 12.62 -29.41
C PRO A 227 -9.23 12.01 -30.63
N PRO A 228 -9.06 10.68 -30.67
CA PRO A 228 -8.54 9.99 -31.85
C PRO A 228 -9.45 10.20 -33.07
#